data_AF-A0A7V7DPV1-F1
#
_entry.id   AF-A0A7V7DPV1-F1
#
_cell.length_a   1.000
_cell.length_b   1.000
_cell.length_c   1.000
_cell.angle_alpha   90.00
_cell.angle_beta   90.00
_cell.angle_gamma   90.00
#
_symmetry.space_group_name_H-M   'P 1'
#
loop_
_entity.id
_entity.type
_entity.pdbx_description
1 polymer ?
#
loop_
_entity_poly.entity_id
_entity_poly.type
_entity_poly.pdbx_seq_one_letter_code
_entity_poly.pdbx_strand_id
1 'polypeptide(L)'
;MLKKQGKLGEALDYYRQGLALDDSDPQANYNLGLALWQQGRSAEAVPQLRRAVELNPFIPDGYNTLGLVEMELGAFDAAERAFRDAIAAYPGSLTAFLNLSSVLTQAGRTQDAITFLQWAIGLHGHAAIAGRLAPLLEDAGQLEEAGKILRAALEERPDDGDLRERLAALYMRKGRFLEALTQLQTAVRSNPERATAHMRIFALGQILGQPELALEHQSLALGITRVFTEKGADDRLPQLMILNAPGDWKANLPTDFIIRRDRWGAVHQYYLDPSRDPELIELPRVDAVLCAVAEPDLTRPELASAARLLERLGLPVINHPHCVAETCRDRVARLLADIPDLLVPVTLRLGPGDAAQRLADAMKEGLLQFPLLIRPVGTHAGDGMRLVETGPVLAEVLGNYGAGEVYVSQFVDYRNEDDHYRKYRVIVVDGHPYPFHLGLSRRWMVHYYNSDPADPAQMNREEEHFLADFPAVFNERLQTVLKEMHRRLRIEIFAVDCAITADGRLLLFEVDVGAVVHAMDDPRQFAHKHKYVPRIFDAIQAMIHGRIAQHRAGLIEGRAK
;
A
#
# COMPACT_ATOMS: atom_id res chain seq x y z
N MET A 1 46.90 -10.36 -1.10
CA MET A 1 46.83 -9.02 -0.48
C MET A 1 46.10 -7.96 -1.33
N LEU A 2 46.01 -8.08 -2.67
CA LEU A 2 45.37 -7.06 -3.54
C LEU A 2 43.82 -7.09 -3.56
N LYS A 3 43.19 -8.26 -3.32
CA LYS A 3 41.71 -8.43 -3.29
C LYS A 3 40.99 -7.58 -2.22
N LYS A 4 41.70 -7.13 -1.18
CA LYS A 4 41.15 -6.32 -0.07
C LYS A 4 41.28 -4.80 -0.25
N GLN A 5 41.93 -4.30 -1.30
CA GLN A 5 42.29 -2.87 -1.44
C GLN A 5 41.55 -2.10 -2.55
N GLY A 6 40.48 -2.63 -3.15
CA GLY A 6 39.71 -1.92 -4.19
C GLY A 6 40.45 -1.68 -5.52
N LYS A 7 41.68 -2.19 -5.67
CA LYS A 7 42.49 -2.13 -6.89
C LYS A 7 42.19 -3.31 -7.83
N LEU A 8 40.92 -3.43 -8.23
CA LEU A 8 40.44 -4.54 -9.07
C LEU A 8 41.11 -4.56 -10.46
N GLY A 9 41.46 -3.39 -11.02
CA GLY A 9 42.17 -3.29 -12.30
C GLY A 9 43.59 -3.87 -12.26
N GLU A 10 44.38 -3.52 -11.24
CA GLU A 10 45.75 -4.05 -11.07
C GLU A 10 45.74 -5.59 -10.86
N ALA A 11 44.74 -6.11 -10.13
CA ALA A 11 44.59 -7.54 -9.92
C ALA A 11 44.34 -8.34 -11.21
N LEU A 12 43.55 -7.79 -12.15
CA LEU A 12 43.31 -8.42 -13.45
C LEU A 12 44.58 -8.58 -14.27
N ASP A 13 45.44 -7.56 -14.27
CA ASP A 13 46.70 -7.60 -15.03
C ASP A 13 47.67 -8.61 -14.43
N TYR A 14 47.73 -8.73 -13.10
CA TYR A 14 48.50 -9.79 -12.44
C TYR A 14 47.98 -11.20 -12.75
N TYR A 15 46.66 -11.41 -12.76
CA TYR A 15 46.10 -12.72 -13.11
C TYR A 15 46.34 -13.07 -14.59
N ARG A 16 46.23 -12.10 -15.50
CA ARG A 16 46.56 -12.28 -16.93
C ARG A 16 48.04 -12.60 -17.14
N GLN A 17 48.94 -11.90 -16.44
CA GLN A 17 50.38 -12.18 -16.50
C GLN A 17 50.70 -13.57 -15.94
N GLY A 18 50.06 -13.97 -14.83
CA GLY A 18 50.18 -15.31 -14.28
C GLY A 18 49.72 -16.40 -15.26
N LEU A 19 48.56 -16.21 -15.88
CA LEU A 19 48.03 -17.13 -16.89
C LEU A 19 48.83 -17.13 -18.21
N ALA A 20 49.58 -16.07 -18.51
CA ALA A 20 50.52 -16.06 -19.63
C ALA A 20 51.79 -16.90 -19.34
N LEU A 21 52.10 -17.14 -18.06
CA LEU A 21 53.21 -17.99 -17.62
C LEU A 21 52.77 -19.44 -17.41
N ASP A 22 51.54 -19.65 -16.92
CA ASP A 22 50.92 -20.97 -16.74
C ASP A 22 49.40 -20.87 -16.97
N ASP A 23 48.94 -21.31 -18.14
CA ASP A 23 47.52 -21.28 -18.52
C ASP A 23 46.68 -22.40 -17.86
N SER A 24 47.35 -23.30 -17.12
CA SER A 24 46.77 -24.49 -16.51
C SER A 24 46.48 -24.34 -15.02
N ASP A 25 46.71 -23.16 -14.43
CA ASP A 25 46.34 -22.87 -13.03
C ASP A 25 44.82 -22.63 -12.90
N PRO A 26 44.06 -23.57 -12.28
CA PRO A 26 42.61 -23.44 -12.12
C PRO A 26 42.23 -22.27 -11.18
N GLN A 27 43.05 -21.96 -10.18
CA GLN A 27 42.79 -20.90 -9.21
C GLN A 27 43.02 -19.52 -9.82
N ALA A 28 44.02 -19.37 -10.68
CA ALA A 28 44.26 -18.15 -11.44
C ALA A 28 43.11 -17.88 -12.42
N ASN A 29 42.65 -18.89 -13.17
CA ASN A 29 41.48 -18.81 -14.05
C ASN A 29 40.20 -18.42 -13.27
N TYR A 30 39.94 -19.06 -12.12
CA TYR A 30 38.78 -18.73 -11.28
C TYR A 30 38.85 -17.29 -10.75
N ASN A 31 40.00 -16.86 -10.22
CA ASN A 31 40.17 -15.52 -9.68
C ASN A 31 40.05 -14.44 -10.77
N LEU A 32 40.56 -14.69 -11.98
CA LEU A 32 40.37 -13.81 -13.12
C LEU A 32 38.89 -13.69 -13.49
N GLY A 33 38.19 -14.82 -13.61
CA GLY A 33 36.74 -14.83 -13.88
C GLY A 33 35.94 -14.07 -12.82
N LEU A 34 36.21 -14.31 -11.54
CA LEU A 34 35.56 -13.59 -10.43
C LEU A 34 35.83 -12.07 -10.48
N ALA A 35 37.07 -11.66 -10.76
CA ALA A 35 37.43 -10.25 -10.87
C ALA A 35 36.76 -9.56 -12.07
N LEU A 36 36.64 -10.26 -13.21
CA LEU A 36 35.92 -9.77 -14.39
C LEU A 36 34.43 -9.58 -14.07
N TRP A 37 33.81 -10.55 -13.40
CA TRP A 37 32.41 -10.46 -12.99
C TRP A 37 32.17 -9.27 -12.05
N GLN A 38 33.05 -9.05 -11.06
CA GLN A 38 32.97 -7.91 -10.16
C GLN A 38 33.13 -6.54 -10.84
N GLN A 39 33.70 -6.49 -12.06
CA GLN A 39 33.76 -5.29 -12.90
C GLN A 39 32.56 -5.14 -13.86
N GLY A 40 31.54 -6.01 -13.75
CA GLY A 40 30.41 -6.03 -14.68
C GLY A 40 30.75 -6.61 -16.05
N ARG A 41 31.91 -7.28 -16.19
CA ARG A 41 32.38 -7.89 -17.45
C ARG A 41 31.98 -9.37 -17.50
N SER A 42 30.70 -9.64 -17.27
CA SER A 42 30.15 -10.98 -17.04
C SER A 42 30.36 -11.92 -18.24
N ALA A 43 30.26 -11.42 -19.47
CA ALA A 43 30.52 -12.21 -20.68
C ALA A 43 31.98 -12.68 -20.80
N GLU A 44 32.95 -11.87 -20.33
CA GLU A 44 34.37 -12.24 -20.33
C GLU A 44 34.74 -13.18 -19.17
N ALA A 45 33.96 -13.16 -18.09
CA ALA A 45 34.18 -14.03 -16.93
C ALA A 45 33.88 -15.50 -17.24
N VAL A 46 32.85 -15.79 -18.03
CA VAL A 46 32.40 -17.15 -18.39
C VAL A 46 33.53 -18.07 -18.89
N PRO A 47 34.30 -17.72 -19.94
CA PRO A 47 35.35 -18.60 -20.44
C PRO A 47 36.44 -18.90 -19.40
N GLN A 48 36.77 -17.93 -18.54
CA GLN A 48 37.77 -18.11 -17.48
C GLN A 48 37.25 -19.05 -16.38
N LEU A 49 35.98 -18.89 -16.00
CA LEU A 49 35.33 -19.77 -15.01
C LEU A 49 35.14 -21.19 -15.55
N ARG A 50 34.76 -21.35 -16.83
CA ARG A 50 34.69 -22.67 -17.49
C ARG A 50 36.06 -23.35 -17.51
N ARG A 51 37.10 -22.61 -17.88
CA ARG A 51 38.47 -23.15 -17.88
C ARG A 51 38.91 -23.58 -16.48
N ALA A 52 38.57 -22.82 -15.45
CA ALA A 52 38.88 -23.16 -14.07
C ALA A 52 38.26 -24.50 -13.63
N VAL A 53 36.98 -24.73 -13.95
CA VAL A 53 36.28 -25.97 -13.58
C VAL A 53 36.66 -27.17 -14.46
N GLU A 54 37.08 -26.94 -15.71
CA GLU A 54 37.66 -27.98 -16.56
C GLU A 54 39.03 -28.45 -16.02
N LEU A 55 39.86 -27.51 -15.57
CA LEU A 55 41.18 -27.80 -15.01
C LEU A 55 41.10 -28.45 -13.63
N ASN A 56 40.08 -28.11 -12.84
CA ASN A 56 39.81 -28.76 -11.56
C ASN A 56 38.30 -28.91 -11.32
N PRO A 57 37.73 -30.10 -11.60
CA PRO A 57 36.32 -30.42 -11.38
C PRO A 57 35.88 -30.46 -9.90
N PHE A 58 36.80 -30.27 -8.95
CA PHE A 58 36.51 -30.27 -7.51
C PHE A 58 36.64 -28.89 -6.87
N ILE A 59 36.35 -27.82 -7.62
CA ILE A 59 36.19 -26.46 -7.09
C ILE A 59 34.69 -26.12 -7.08
N PRO A 60 33.93 -26.42 -6.02
CA PRO A 60 32.49 -26.12 -5.94
C PRO A 60 32.17 -24.65 -6.15
N ASP A 61 33.03 -23.76 -5.65
CA ASP A 61 32.90 -22.31 -5.84
C ASP A 61 33.01 -21.92 -7.32
N GLY A 62 33.80 -22.65 -8.12
CA GLY A 62 33.96 -22.41 -9.55
C GLY A 62 32.67 -22.65 -10.32
N TYR A 63 32.03 -23.81 -10.10
CA TYR A 63 30.75 -24.14 -10.72
C TYR A 63 29.61 -23.23 -10.21
N ASN A 64 29.60 -22.91 -8.90
CA ASN A 64 28.60 -22.00 -8.34
C ASN A 64 28.73 -20.57 -8.90
N THR A 65 29.95 -20.03 -8.99
CA THR A 65 30.18 -18.72 -9.60
C THR A 65 29.88 -18.72 -11.09
N LEU A 66 30.25 -19.77 -11.83
CA LEU A 66 29.88 -19.92 -13.24
C LEU A 66 28.36 -19.89 -13.41
N GLY A 67 27.61 -20.64 -12.59
CA GLY A 67 26.16 -20.65 -12.63
C GLY A 67 25.54 -19.27 -12.35
N LEU A 68 26.08 -18.52 -11.39
CA LEU A 68 25.59 -17.16 -11.09
C LEU A 68 25.84 -16.19 -12.26
N VAL A 69 27.02 -16.24 -12.88
CA VAL A 69 27.37 -15.40 -14.03
C VAL A 69 26.49 -15.74 -15.25
N GLU A 70 26.29 -17.02 -15.53
CA GLU A 70 25.41 -17.48 -16.62
C GLU A 70 23.94 -17.07 -16.36
N MET A 71 23.49 -17.12 -15.10
CA MET A 71 22.15 -16.65 -14.71
C MET A 71 22.00 -15.13 -14.92
N GLU A 72 23.00 -14.33 -14.58
CA GLU A 72 23.00 -12.87 -14.83
C GLU A 72 22.93 -12.54 -16.33
N LEU A 73 23.57 -13.36 -17.16
CA LEU A 73 23.52 -13.25 -18.63
C LEU A 73 22.21 -13.79 -19.23
N GLY A 74 21.30 -14.33 -18.43
CA GLY A 74 20.05 -14.95 -18.89
C GLY A 74 20.23 -16.32 -19.55
N ALA A 75 21.41 -16.93 -19.46
CA ALA A 75 21.73 -18.25 -20.01
C ALA A 75 21.28 -19.37 -19.04
N PHE A 76 19.97 -19.46 -18.79
CA PHE A 76 19.42 -20.31 -17.74
C PHE A 76 19.77 -21.80 -17.87
N ASP A 77 19.80 -22.36 -19.09
CA ASP A 77 20.20 -23.76 -19.29
C ASP A 77 21.67 -24.03 -18.93
N ALA A 78 22.55 -23.05 -19.19
CA ALA A 78 23.96 -23.14 -18.83
C ALA A 78 24.13 -22.98 -17.31
N ALA A 79 23.40 -22.05 -16.70
CA ALA A 79 23.37 -21.87 -15.26
C ALA A 79 22.88 -23.14 -14.53
N GLU A 80 21.80 -23.76 -15.01
CA GLU A 80 21.28 -25.01 -14.46
C GLU A 80 22.31 -26.15 -14.51
N ARG A 81 23.01 -26.32 -15.64
CA ARG A 81 24.09 -27.30 -15.76
C ARG A 81 25.19 -27.03 -14.75
N ALA A 82 25.67 -25.78 -14.67
CA ALA A 82 26.72 -25.40 -13.73
C ALA A 82 26.31 -25.65 -12.27
N PHE A 83 25.07 -25.33 -11.87
CA PHE A 83 24.62 -25.63 -10.50
C PHE A 83 24.43 -27.12 -10.24
N ARG A 84 23.99 -27.91 -11.22
CA ARG A 84 23.97 -29.38 -11.10
C ARG A 84 25.38 -29.96 -10.94
N ASP A 85 26.34 -29.45 -11.68
CA ASP A 85 27.75 -29.86 -11.56
C ASP A 85 28.31 -29.46 -10.18
N ALA A 86 27.94 -28.27 -9.66
CA ALA A 86 28.28 -27.86 -8.30
C ALA A 86 27.70 -28.83 -7.24
N ILE A 87 26.46 -29.29 -7.41
CA ILE A 87 25.81 -30.28 -6.54
C ILE A 87 26.48 -31.65 -6.69
N ALA A 88 26.83 -32.07 -7.90
CA ALA A 88 27.52 -33.33 -8.14
C ALA A 88 28.92 -33.35 -7.48
N ALA A 89 29.64 -32.23 -7.57
CA ALA A 89 30.95 -32.06 -6.94
C ALA A 89 30.85 -31.99 -5.40
N TYR A 90 29.80 -31.33 -4.87
CA TYR A 90 29.55 -31.25 -3.43
C TYR A 90 28.05 -31.40 -3.11
N PRO A 91 27.57 -32.64 -2.89
CA PRO A 91 26.14 -32.92 -2.64
C PRO A 91 25.55 -32.26 -1.40
N GLY A 92 26.39 -31.81 -0.46
CA GLY A 92 25.98 -31.08 0.74
C GLY A 92 25.81 -29.57 0.55
N SER A 93 25.99 -29.03 -0.65
CA SER A 93 25.98 -27.59 -0.91
C SER A 93 24.57 -26.98 -0.91
N LEU A 94 24.04 -26.59 0.26
CA LEU A 94 22.75 -25.89 0.33
C LEU A 94 22.69 -24.69 -0.64
N THR A 95 23.76 -23.90 -0.73
CA THR A 95 23.86 -22.76 -1.64
C THR A 95 23.61 -23.16 -3.10
N ALA A 96 24.20 -24.25 -3.58
CA ALA A 96 24.00 -24.70 -4.96
C ALA A 96 22.56 -25.17 -5.22
N PHE A 97 21.92 -25.83 -4.24
CA PHE A 97 20.51 -26.20 -4.31
C PHE A 97 19.60 -24.98 -4.38
N LEU A 98 19.82 -23.98 -3.52
CA LEU A 98 19.02 -22.75 -3.52
C LEU A 98 19.22 -21.97 -4.82
N ASN A 99 20.44 -21.89 -5.33
CA ASN A 99 20.73 -21.22 -6.60
C ASN A 99 20.12 -21.95 -7.81
N LEU A 100 20.18 -23.29 -7.85
CA LEU A 100 19.49 -24.07 -8.88
C LEU A 100 17.97 -23.81 -8.86
N SER A 101 17.35 -23.80 -7.67
CA SER A 101 15.92 -23.48 -7.55
C SER A 101 15.59 -22.06 -8.05
N SER A 102 16.49 -21.10 -7.84
CA SER A 102 16.35 -19.72 -8.32
C SER A 102 16.40 -19.65 -9.85
N VAL A 103 17.35 -20.35 -10.48
CA VAL A 103 17.45 -20.45 -11.94
C VAL A 103 16.19 -21.08 -12.54
N LEU A 104 15.71 -22.19 -11.97
CA LEU A 104 14.49 -22.85 -12.43
C LEU A 104 13.28 -21.91 -12.35
N THR A 105 13.17 -21.14 -11.27
CA THR A 105 12.09 -20.16 -11.08
C THR A 105 12.18 -19.04 -12.12
N GLN A 106 13.36 -18.45 -12.33
CA GLN A 106 13.58 -17.37 -13.31
C GLN A 106 13.38 -17.83 -14.75
N ALA A 107 13.66 -19.10 -15.05
CA ALA A 107 13.37 -19.72 -16.34
C ALA A 107 11.87 -20.04 -16.56
N GLY A 108 10.99 -19.67 -15.62
CA GLY A 108 9.56 -19.96 -15.68
C GLY A 108 9.18 -21.42 -15.36
N ARG A 109 10.13 -22.22 -14.87
CA ARG A 109 9.96 -23.65 -14.52
C ARG A 109 9.69 -23.82 -13.02
N THR A 110 8.71 -23.08 -12.52
CA THR A 110 8.37 -23.04 -11.08
C THR A 110 8.02 -24.42 -10.51
N GLN A 111 7.30 -25.26 -11.26
CA GLN A 111 6.94 -26.59 -10.78
C GLN A 111 8.16 -27.51 -10.62
N ASP A 112 9.15 -27.41 -11.52
CA ASP A 112 10.42 -28.13 -11.39
C ASP A 112 11.19 -27.66 -10.16
N ALA A 113 11.20 -26.34 -9.90
CA ALA A 113 11.82 -25.76 -8.70
C ALA A 113 11.16 -26.29 -7.42
N ILE A 114 9.83 -26.37 -7.38
CA ILE A 114 9.07 -26.92 -6.25
C ILE A 114 9.45 -28.38 -6.02
N THR A 115 9.39 -29.22 -7.05
CA THR A 115 9.71 -30.65 -6.94
C THR A 115 11.17 -30.86 -6.51
N PHE A 116 12.09 -30.07 -7.06
CA PHE A 116 13.50 -30.13 -6.69
C PHE A 116 13.74 -29.73 -5.23
N LEU A 117 13.12 -28.65 -4.75
CA LEU A 117 13.24 -28.23 -3.35
C LEU A 117 12.56 -29.20 -2.38
N GLN A 118 11.45 -29.82 -2.75
CA GLN A 118 10.82 -30.89 -1.95
C GLN A 118 11.76 -32.07 -1.78
N TRP A 119 12.48 -32.47 -2.83
CA TRP A 119 13.52 -33.48 -2.73
C TRP A 119 14.69 -33.02 -1.84
N ALA A 120 15.11 -31.75 -1.98
CA ALA A 120 16.22 -31.17 -1.22
C ALA A 120 16.00 -31.16 0.30
N ILE A 121 14.75 -31.17 0.77
CA ILE A 121 14.41 -31.29 2.20
C ILE A 121 15.01 -32.56 2.80
N GLY A 122 15.02 -33.68 2.06
CA GLY A 122 15.57 -34.94 2.56
C GLY A 122 17.08 -34.89 2.86
N LEU A 123 17.81 -33.93 2.28
CA LEU A 123 19.25 -33.74 2.46
C LEU A 123 19.58 -32.59 3.41
N HIS A 124 18.77 -31.53 3.44
CA HIS A 124 19.09 -30.29 4.15
C HIS A 124 18.12 -29.95 5.31
N GLY A 125 17.02 -30.68 5.46
CA GLY A 125 15.97 -30.39 6.44
C GLY A 125 15.00 -29.31 5.98
N HIS A 126 13.88 -29.18 6.70
CA HIS A 126 12.84 -28.21 6.36
C HIS A 126 13.29 -26.79 6.61
N ALA A 127 14.00 -26.52 7.72
CA ALA A 127 14.41 -25.17 8.10
C ALA A 127 15.35 -24.52 7.08
N ALA A 128 16.18 -25.31 6.40
CA ALA A 128 17.07 -24.82 5.36
C ALA A 128 16.36 -24.45 4.05
N ILE A 129 15.24 -25.12 3.75
CA ILE A 129 14.57 -25.06 2.45
C ILE A 129 13.27 -24.24 2.47
N ALA A 130 12.57 -24.20 3.61
CA ALA A 130 11.24 -23.62 3.73
C ALA A 130 11.16 -22.16 3.29
N GLY A 131 12.21 -21.37 3.55
CA GLY A 131 12.28 -19.97 3.13
C GLY A 131 12.26 -19.77 1.60
N ARG A 132 12.63 -20.78 0.81
CA ARG A 132 12.59 -20.78 -0.66
C ARG A 132 11.41 -21.55 -1.25
N LEU A 133 11.03 -22.67 -0.63
CA LEU A 133 9.95 -23.52 -1.13
C LEU A 133 8.55 -22.95 -0.84
N ALA A 134 8.33 -22.46 0.38
CA ALA A 134 7.00 -22.01 0.77
C ALA A 134 6.46 -20.82 -0.05
N PRO A 135 7.26 -19.83 -0.53
CA PRO A 135 6.77 -18.82 -1.48
C PRO A 135 6.29 -19.41 -2.78
N LEU A 136 7.04 -20.36 -3.34
CA LEU A 136 6.68 -20.99 -4.62
C LEU A 136 5.39 -21.81 -4.49
N LEU A 137 5.23 -22.53 -3.36
CA LEU A 137 3.98 -23.25 -3.06
C LEU A 137 2.80 -22.27 -2.90
N GLU A 138 3.03 -21.14 -2.25
CA GLU A 138 2.03 -20.08 -2.08
C GLU A 138 1.56 -19.47 -3.41
N ASP A 139 2.49 -19.19 -4.32
CA ASP A 139 2.22 -18.65 -5.65
C ASP A 139 1.52 -19.70 -6.53
N ALA A 140 1.84 -20.98 -6.34
CA ALA A 140 1.14 -22.11 -6.95
C ALA A 140 -0.23 -22.42 -6.32
N GLY A 141 -0.69 -21.65 -5.32
CA GLY A 141 -1.96 -21.86 -4.62
C GLY A 141 -1.98 -23.07 -3.66
N GLN A 142 -0.84 -23.72 -3.42
CA GLN A 142 -0.67 -24.88 -2.55
C GLN A 142 -0.50 -24.47 -1.07
N LEU A 143 -1.46 -23.67 -0.56
CA LEU A 143 -1.38 -23.02 0.75
C LEU A 143 -1.34 -24.00 1.93
N GLU A 144 -1.94 -25.19 1.80
CA GLU A 144 -1.85 -26.22 2.85
C GLU A 144 -0.46 -26.82 2.94
N GLU A 145 0.17 -27.10 1.81
CA GLU A 145 1.51 -27.68 1.79
C GLU A 145 2.55 -26.68 2.28
N ALA A 146 2.47 -25.41 1.84
CA ALA A 146 3.31 -24.33 2.38
C ALA A 146 3.24 -24.25 3.92
N GLY A 147 2.04 -24.39 4.48
CA GLY A 147 1.82 -24.38 5.93
C GLY A 147 2.35 -25.61 6.66
N LYS A 148 2.40 -26.79 6.02
CA LYS A 148 3.06 -27.97 6.59
C LYS A 148 4.58 -27.78 6.61
N ILE A 149 5.17 -27.35 5.50
CA ILE A 149 6.61 -27.12 5.37
C ILE A 149 7.10 -26.09 6.39
N LEU A 150 6.40 -24.97 6.54
CA LEU A 150 6.76 -23.95 7.52
C LEU A 150 6.65 -24.43 8.97
N ARG A 151 5.64 -25.26 9.30
CA ARG A 151 5.51 -25.84 10.64
C ARG A 151 6.62 -26.84 10.95
N ALA A 152 6.93 -27.75 10.03
CA ALA A 152 8.05 -28.67 10.19
C ALA A 152 9.40 -27.93 10.32
N ALA A 153 9.59 -26.85 9.56
CA ALA A 153 10.75 -25.98 9.69
C ALA A 153 10.85 -25.31 11.07
N LEU A 154 9.71 -24.93 11.67
CA LEU A 154 9.65 -24.37 13.02
C LEU A 154 9.78 -25.43 14.12
N GLU A 155 9.51 -26.71 13.85
CA GLU A 155 9.86 -27.81 14.76
C GLU A 155 11.39 -27.99 14.84
N GLU A 156 12.10 -27.83 13.71
CA GLU A 156 13.56 -27.85 13.64
C GLU A 156 14.20 -26.58 14.23
N ARG A 157 13.59 -25.41 13.99
CA ARG A 157 14.05 -24.10 14.49
C ARG A 157 12.91 -23.28 15.11
N PRO A 158 12.56 -23.53 16.38
CA PRO A 158 11.45 -22.86 17.04
C PRO A 158 11.61 -21.34 17.12
N ASP A 159 12.83 -20.81 17.22
CA ASP A 159 13.05 -19.37 17.42
C ASP A 159 13.29 -18.59 16.12
N ASP A 160 13.12 -19.23 14.96
CA ASP A 160 13.30 -18.60 13.66
C ASP A 160 12.17 -17.61 13.34
N GLY A 161 12.45 -16.33 13.60
CA GLY A 161 11.48 -15.26 13.39
C GLY A 161 11.06 -15.08 11.93
N ASP A 162 11.93 -15.37 10.95
CA ASP A 162 11.61 -15.22 9.52
C ASP A 162 10.57 -16.27 9.12
N LEU A 163 10.76 -17.52 9.57
CA LEU A 163 9.79 -18.60 9.36
C LEU A 163 8.45 -18.31 10.06
N ARG A 164 8.47 -17.72 11.26
CA ARG A 164 7.25 -17.33 11.98
C ARG A 164 6.50 -16.22 11.27
N GLU A 165 7.17 -15.17 10.83
CA GLU A 165 6.57 -14.07 10.05
C GLU A 165 5.96 -14.59 8.76
N ARG A 166 6.60 -15.58 8.13
CA ARG A 166 6.13 -16.19 6.90
C ARG A 166 4.90 -17.07 7.13
N LEU A 167 4.89 -17.88 8.19
CA LEU A 167 3.71 -18.64 8.61
C LEU A 167 2.55 -17.72 9.00
N ALA A 168 2.84 -16.60 9.66
CA ALA A 168 1.84 -15.59 9.99
C ALA A 168 1.19 -14.98 8.73
N ALA A 169 2.00 -14.61 7.73
CA ALA A 169 1.48 -14.11 6.46
C ALA A 169 0.55 -15.14 5.77
N LEU A 170 0.91 -16.42 5.79
CA LEU A 170 0.06 -17.49 5.28
C LEU A 170 -1.26 -17.60 6.05
N TYR A 171 -1.23 -17.51 7.38
CA TYR A 171 -2.44 -17.49 8.20
C TYR A 171 -3.33 -16.27 7.93
N MET A 172 -2.74 -15.09 7.74
CA MET A 172 -3.49 -13.89 7.34
C MET A 172 -4.21 -14.11 6.00
N ARG A 173 -3.54 -14.68 4.99
CA ARG A 173 -4.14 -15.03 3.69
C ARG A 173 -5.31 -16.01 3.82
N LYS A 174 -5.27 -16.90 4.83
CA LYS A 174 -6.35 -17.85 5.14
C LYS A 174 -7.43 -17.28 6.07
N GLY A 175 -7.34 -16.01 6.47
CA GLY A 175 -8.26 -15.39 7.45
C GLY A 175 -8.07 -15.87 8.90
N ARG A 176 -6.98 -16.59 9.21
CA ARG A 176 -6.68 -17.16 10.53
C ARG A 176 -5.91 -16.14 11.39
N PHE A 177 -6.54 -15.01 11.68
CA PHE A 177 -5.86 -13.82 12.25
C PHE A 177 -5.27 -14.04 13.64
N LEU A 178 -5.94 -14.78 14.53
CA LEU A 178 -5.43 -15.06 15.88
C LEU A 178 -4.15 -15.91 15.85
N GLU A 179 -4.08 -16.86 14.93
CA GLU A 179 -2.90 -17.71 14.78
C GLU A 179 -1.74 -16.94 14.16
N ALA A 180 -2.03 -16.06 13.19
CA ALA A 180 -1.04 -15.14 12.66
C ALA A 180 -0.46 -14.24 13.76
N LEU A 181 -1.34 -13.65 14.60
CA LEU A 181 -0.94 -12.81 15.72
C LEU A 181 -0.03 -13.56 16.70
N THR A 182 -0.37 -14.80 17.03
CA THR A 182 0.43 -15.66 17.92
C THR A 182 1.85 -15.90 17.37
N GLN A 183 1.98 -16.14 16.07
CA GLN A 183 3.29 -16.33 15.45
C GLN A 183 4.12 -15.05 15.48
N LEU A 184 3.51 -13.90 15.15
CA LEU A 184 4.19 -12.60 15.15
C LEU A 184 4.62 -12.18 16.55
N GLN A 185 3.74 -12.34 17.55
CA GLN A 185 4.07 -12.07 18.95
C GLN A 185 5.23 -12.94 19.44
N THR A 186 5.33 -14.17 18.97
CA THR A 186 6.50 -15.02 19.29
C THR A 186 7.76 -14.52 18.57
N ALA A 187 7.65 -14.11 17.30
CA ALA A 187 8.77 -13.58 16.53
C ALA A 187 9.37 -12.29 17.13
N VAL A 188 8.53 -11.36 17.60
CA VAL A 188 9.01 -10.11 18.22
C VAL A 188 9.49 -10.32 19.66
N ARG A 189 8.99 -11.34 20.35
CA ARG A 189 9.53 -11.74 21.67
C ARG A 189 10.95 -12.28 21.57
N SER A 190 11.27 -13.04 20.51
CA SER A 190 12.64 -13.55 20.30
C SER A 190 13.58 -12.50 19.73
N ASN A 191 13.07 -11.60 18.88
CA ASN A 191 13.82 -10.45 18.38
C ASN A 191 12.92 -9.20 18.26
N PRO A 192 13.00 -8.26 19.22
CA PRO A 192 12.22 -7.02 19.20
C PRO A 192 12.54 -6.06 18.04
N GLU A 193 13.69 -6.21 17.36
CA GLU A 193 14.10 -5.31 16.26
C GLU A 193 13.40 -5.62 14.92
N ARG A 194 12.36 -6.46 14.93
CA ARG A 194 11.60 -6.86 13.74
C ARG A 194 10.47 -5.88 13.44
N ALA A 195 10.82 -4.73 12.87
CA ALA A 195 9.86 -3.68 12.55
C ALA A 195 8.68 -4.14 11.68
N THR A 196 8.94 -4.99 10.66
CA THR A 196 7.88 -5.53 9.80
C THR A 196 6.90 -6.43 10.57
N ALA A 197 7.39 -7.25 11.50
CA ALA A 197 6.54 -8.06 12.36
C ALA A 197 5.66 -7.18 13.26
N HIS A 198 6.23 -6.12 13.83
CA HIS A 198 5.49 -5.13 14.60
C HIS A 198 4.39 -4.43 13.77
N MET A 199 4.67 -4.02 12.53
CA MET A 199 3.65 -3.45 11.64
C MET A 199 2.54 -4.44 11.27
N ARG A 200 2.86 -5.74 11.14
CA ARG A 200 1.85 -6.78 10.93
C ARG A 200 0.99 -7.02 12.17
N ILE A 201 1.57 -6.91 13.37
CA ILE A 201 0.79 -6.94 14.62
C ILE A 201 -0.12 -5.72 14.70
N PHE A 202 0.37 -4.52 14.33
CA PHE A 202 -0.48 -3.33 14.21
C PHE A 202 -1.69 -3.60 13.32
N ALA A 203 -1.48 -4.08 12.09
CA ALA A 203 -2.55 -4.38 11.16
C ALA A 203 -3.56 -5.40 11.73
N LEU A 204 -3.09 -6.48 12.36
CA LEU A 204 -3.97 -7.49 12.98
C LEU A 204 -4.71 -6.96 14.21
N GLY A 205 -4.06 -6.14 15.04
CA GLY A 205 -4.68 -5.49 16.18
C GLY A 205 -5.84 -4.59 15.76
N GLN A 206 -5.69 -3.84 14.66
CA GLN A 206 -6.80 -3.07 14.08
C GLN A 206 -7.96 -3.98 13.63
N ILE A 207 -7.67 -5.07 12.92
CA ILE A 207 -8.69 -6.03 12.44
C ILE A 207 -9.42 -6.73 13.60
N LEU A 208 -8.69 -7.08 14.66
CA LEU A 208 -9.20 -7.81 15.82
C LEU A 208 -9.85 -6.91 16.88
N GLY A 209 -9.93 -5.59 16.64
CA GLY A 209 -10.50 -4.63 17.59
C GLY A 209 -9.66 -4.45 18.85
N GLN A 210 -8.34 -4.53 18.74
CA GLN A 210 -7.35 -4.34 19.81
C GLN A 210 -6.50 -3.09 19.52
N PRO A 211 -7.07 -1.87 19.65
CA PRO A 211 -6.40 -0.64 19.24
C PRO A 211 -5.15 -0.31 20.08
N GLU A 212 -5.14 -0.65 21.37
CA GLU A 212 -3.99 -0.39 22.25
C GLU A 212 -2.79 -1.22 21.81
N LEU A 213 -2.99 -2.53 21.61
CA LEU A 213 -1.95 -3.44 21.09
C LEU A 213 -1.44 -2.96 19.74
N ALA A 214 -2.36 -2.52 18.87
CA ALA A 214 -2.00 -2.06 17.55
C ALA A 214 -1.07 -0.84 17.62
N LEU A 215 -1.48 0.21 18.35
CA LEU A 215 -0.73 1.46 18.44
C LEU A 215 0.60 1.28 19.18
N GLU A 216 0.66 0.42 20.19
CA GLU A 216 1.92 0.04 20.86
C GLU A 216 2.92 -0.53 19.86
N HIS A 217 2.50 -1.54 19.08
CA HIS A 217 3.39 -2.16 18.11
C HIS A 217 3.72 -1.27 16.92
N GLN A 218 2.83 -0.37 16.50
CA GLN A 218 3.19 0.66 15.52
C GLN A 218 4.29 1.57 16.08
N SER A 219 4.17 2.04 17.32
CA SER A 219 5.20 2.87 17.96
C SER A 219 6.56 2.16 18.02
N LEU A 220 6.57 0.88 18.41
CA LEU A 220 7.78 0.05 18.41
C LEU A 220 8.41 -0.08 17.02
N ALA A 221 7.60 -0.36 15.99
CA ALA A 221 8.08 -0.46 14.61
C ALA A 221 8.72 0.87 14.14
N LEU A 222 8.06 1.98 14.42
CA LEU A 222 8.49 3.32 14.02
C LEU A 222 9.71 3.83 14.80
N GLY A 223 9.98 3.25 15.98
CA GLY A 223 11.22 3.43 16.72
C GLY A 223 12.42 2.77 16.04
N ILE A 224 12.20 1.68 15.30
CA ILE A 224 13.24 0.92 14.58
C ILE A 224 13.47 1.52 13.18
N THR A 225 12.41 1.64 12.38
CA THR A 225 12.45 2.24 11.04
C THR A 225 11.14 2.92 10.69
N ARG A 226 11.22 3.96 9.87
CA ARG A 226 10.06 4.69 9.36
C ARG A 226 9.80 4.46 7.88
N VAL A 227 10.66 3.68 7.21
CA VAL A 227 10.51 3.29 5.81
C VAL A 227 10.29 1.78 5.75
N PHE A 228 9.11 1.37 5.26
CA PHE A 228 8.80 -0.02 4.97
C PHE A 228 8.72 -0.20 3.46
N THR A 229 9.59 -1.05 2.93
CA THR A 229 9.70 -1.26 1.48
C THR A 229 9.09 -2.59 1.10
N GLU A 230 8.18 -2.53 0.14
CA GLU A 230 7.59 -3.70 -0.48
C GLU A 230 8.08 -3.76 -1.92
N LYS A 231 8.81 -4.82 -2.26
CA LYS A 231 9.28 -5.05 -3.62
C LYS A 231 8.09 -5.34 -4.53
N GLY A 232 8.12 -4.74 -5.71
CA GLY A 232 7.14 -4.96 -6.75
C GLY A 232 7.54 -6.10 -7.69
N ALA A 233 6.96 -6.11 -8.89
CA ALA A 233 7.13 -7.20 -9.85
C ALA A 233 8.44 -7.13 -10.65
N ASP A 234 8.95 -5.93 -10.91
CA ASP A 234 10.11 -5.70 -11.78
C ASP A 234 10.81 -4.39 -11.39
N ASP A 235 12.09 -4.45 -11.02
CA ASP A 235 12.87 -3.30 -10.58
C ASP A 235 13.04 -2.20 -11.67
N ARG A 236 12.70 -2.50 -12.93
CA ARG A 236 12.68 -1.52 -14.03
C ARG A 236 11.42 -0.64 -14.03
N LEU A 237 10.37 -1.06 -13.33
CA LEU A 237 9.15 -0.29 -13.17
C LEU A 237 9.38 0.89 -12.20
N PRO A 238 8.54 1.94 -12.27
CA PRO A 238 8.65 3.07 -11.36
C PRO A 238 8.52 2.68 -9.89
N GLN A 239 9.08 3.51 -9.00
CA GLN A 239 8.97 3.34 -7.55
C GLN A 239 8.10 4.44 -6.93
N LEU A 240 7.19 4.07 -6.03
CA LEU A 240 6.26 4.98 -5.36
C LEU A 240 6.64 5.14 -3.89
N MET A 241 6.69 6.38 -3.41
CA MET A 241 6.66 6.65 -1.97
C MET A 241 5.24 7.00 -1.54
N ILE A 242 4.78 6.41 -0.44
CA ILE A 242 3.50 6.70 0.18
C ILE A 242 3.78 7.32 1.55
N LEU A 243 3.32 8.56 1.76
CA LEU A 243 3.48 9.28 3.03
C LEU A 243 2.28 8.98 3.93
N ASN A 244 2.55 8.49 5.14
CA ASN A 244 1.54 8.11 6.12
C ASN A 244 1.74 8.88 7.43
N ALA A 245 0.65 9.18 8.13
CA ALA A 245 0.66 9.59 9.52
C ALA A 245 0.67 8.34 10.43
N PRO A 246 1.43 8.33 11.54
CA PRO A 246 1.20 7.37 12.62
C PRO A 246 -0.23 7.51 13.17
N GLY A 247 -0.85 6.40 13.55
CA GLY A 247 -2.23 6.39 14.02
C GLY A 247 -2.98 5.11 13.66
N ASP A 248 -4.29 5.13 13.93
CA ASP A 248 -5.20 4.05 13.55
C ASP A 248 -5.37 3.96 12.02
N TRP A 249 -6.18 3.01 11.56
CA TRP A 249 -6.41 2.82 10.14
C TRP A 249 -7.06 4.03 9.43
N LYS A 250 -7.67 4.97 10.16
CA LYS A 250 -8.36 6.14 9.59
C LYS A 250 -7.42 7.32 9.37
N ALA A 251 -6.24 7.29 10.01
CA ALA A 251 -5.21 8.30 9.82
C ALA A 251 -4.66 8.35 8.37
N ASN A 252 -4.92 7.32 7.56
CA ASN A 252 -4.41 7.21 6.20
C ASN A 252 -5.41 6.59 5.22
N LEU A 253 -5.32 6.99 3.96
CA LEU A 253 -5.90 6.31 2.81
C LEU A 253 -5.40 4.85 2.77
N PRO A 254 -6.29 3.85 2.78
CA PRO A 254 -5.92 2.43 2.71
C PRO A 254 -5.34 2.02 1.35
N THR A 255 -4.06 2.34 1.14
CA THR A 255 -3.39 2.20 -0.16
C THR A 255 -3.23 0.76 -0.62
N ASP A 256 -3.22 -0.22 0.29
CA ASP A 256 -3.16 -1.65 -0.04
C ASP A 256 -4.31 -2.13 -0.94
N PHE A 257 -5.47 -1.46 -0.91
CA PHE A 257 -6.61 -1.84 -1.76
C PHE A 257 -6.58 -1.20 -3.15
N ILE A 258 -5.93 -0.04 -3.30
CA ILE A 258 -5.99 0.77 -4.53
C ILE A 258 -4.66 0.76 -5.32
N ILE A 259 -3.53 0.49 -4.65
CA ILE A 259 -2.21 0.40 -5.26
C ILE A 259 -1.90 -1.06 -5.61
N ARG A 260 -2.07 -1.39 -6.89
CA ARG A 260 -1.69 -2.67 -7.49
C ARG A 260 -0.17 -2.83 -7.60
N ARG A 261 0.40 -3.69 -6.75
CA ARG A 261 1.86 -3.89 -6.59
C ARG A 261 2.57 -4.44 -7.82
N ASP A 262 1.87 -5.21 -8.66
CA ASP A 262 2.37 -5.75 -9.93
C ASP A 262 2.74 -4.65 -10.96
N ARG A 263 2.39 -3.39 -10.68
CA ARG A 263 2.67 -2.23 -11.54
C ARG A 263 3.86 -1.39 -11.09
N TRP A 264 4.52 -1.76 -10.01
CA TRP A 264 5.61 -1.00 -9.41
C TRP A 264 6.89 -1.84 -9.35
N GLY A 265 8.04 -1.16 -9.30
CA GLY A 265 9.31 -1.81 -8.95
C GLY A 265 9.47 -1.91 -7.44
N ALA A 266 9.00 -0.89 -6.71
CA ALA A 266 8.85 -0.91 -5.27
C ALA A 266 7.79 0.10 -4.81
N VAL A 267 7.16 -0.20 -3.68
CA VAL A 267 6.32 0.73 -2.94
C VAL A 267 6.94 0.93 -1.57
N HIS A 268 7.21 2.18 -1.22
CA HIS A 268 7.82 2.57 0.05
C HIS A 268 6.79 3.29 0.91
N GLN A 269 6.35 2.66 1.99
CA GLN A 269 5.53 3.30 3.01
C GLN A 269 6.46 4.09 3.94
N TYR A 270 6.37 5.42 3.94
CA TYR A 270 7.07 6.29 4.86
C TYR A 270 6.11 6.88 5.90
N TYR A 271 6.41 6.68 7.18
CA TYR A 271 5.62 7.25 8.27
C TYR A 271 6.24 8.57 8.73
N LEU A 272 5.45 9.65 8.75
CA LEU A 272 5.87 11.01 9.04
C LEU A 272 6.13 11.23 10.53
N ASP A 273 7.22 11.93 10.84
CA ASP A 273 7.55 12.38 12.20
C ASP A 273 7.64 13.90 12.18
N PRO A 274 6.66 14.63 12.75
CA PRO A 274 6.67 16.09 12.76
C PRO A 274 7.86 16.70 13.51
N SER A 275 8.51 15.94 14.40
CA SER A 275 9.64 16.40 15.21
C SER A 275 10.99 16.29 14.50
N ARG A 276 11.08 15.52 13.41
CA ARG A 276 12.32 15.36 12.65
C ARG A 276 12.51 16.47 11.62
N ASP A 277 13.77 16.86 11.47
CA ASP A 277 14.20 17.74 10.39
C ASP A 277 14.14 16.98 9.05
N PRO A 278 13.35 17.46 8.06
CA PRO A 278 13.28 16.87 6.73
C PRO A 278 14.63 16.72 6.02
N GLU A 279 15.60 17.59 6.30
CA GLU A 279 16.91 17.55 5.64
C GLU A 279 17.74 16.32 6.04
N LEU A 280 17.53 15.82 7.26
CA LEU A 280 18.27 14.68 7.81
C LEU A 280 17.64 13.32 7.45
N ILE A 281 16.53 13.31 6.72
CA ILE A 281 15.85 12.07 6.34
C ILE A 281 16.47 11.53 5.06
N GLU A 282 17.09 10.35 5.14
CA GLU A 282 17.48 9.55 3.99
C GLU A 282 16.25 8.84 3.42
N LEU A 283 16.00 9.04 2.12
CA LEU A 283 14.85 8.45 1.43
C LEU A 283 15.32 7.52 0.30
N PRO A 284 14.55 6.44 0.03
CA PRO A 284 14.79 5.63 -1.15
C PRO A 284 14.59 6.45 -2.43
N ARG A 285 15.22 6.02 -3.51
CA ARG A 285 15.00 6.62 -4.82
C ARG A 285 13.58 6.30 -5.29
N VAL A 286 12.79 7.33 -5.56
CA VAL A 286 11.40 7.18 -6.02
C VAL A 286 11.08 8.08 -7.20
N ASP A 287 10.01 7.76 -7.92
CA ASP A 287 9.57 8.47 -9.13
C ASP A 287 8.33 9.35 -8.89
N ALA A 288 7.56 9.06 -7.85
CA ALA A 288 6.39 9.84 -7.43
C ALA A 288 6.14 9.68 -5.93
N VAL A 289 5.34 10.59 -5.39
CA VAL A 289 4.89 10.56 -3.99
C VAL A 289 3.37 10.62 -3.93
N LEU A 290 2.75 9.72 -3.18
CA LEU A 290 1.34 9.76 -2.80
C LEU A 290 1.24 10.17 -1.32
N CYS A 291 0.56 11.27 -1.02
CA CYS A 291 0.19 11.56 0.36
C CYS A 291 -1.04 10.73 0.72
N ALA A 292 -0.85 9.68 1.53
CA ALA A 292 -1.95 8.89 2.06
C ALA A 292 -2.49 9.47 3.37
N VAL A 293 -1.82 10.43 4.00
CA VAL A 293 -2.31 11.09 5.23
C VAL A 293 -3.75 11.54 5.02
N ALA A 294 -4.61 11.10 5.93
CA ALA A 294 -6.03 11.41 5.95
C ALA A 294 -6.37 12.09 7.28
N GLU A 295 -7.66 12.42 7.44
CA GLU A 295 -8.23 13.08 8.61
C GLU A 295 -7.46 14.36 9.03
N PRO A 296 -7.59 15.45 8.24
CA PRO A 296 -6.82 16.68 8.45
C PRO A 296 -7.14 17.37 9.79
N ASP A 297 -8.19 16.98 10.51
CA ASP A 297 -8.45 17.49 11.85
C ASP A 297 -7.48 16.96 12.89
N LEU A 298 -6.93 15.76 12.68
CA LEU A 298 -6.04 15.08 13.62
C LEU A 298 -4.57 15.06 13.16
N THR A 299 -4.31 15.23 11.86
CA THR A 299 -2.98 15.01 11.26
C THR A 299 -2.30 16.29 10.73
N ARG A 300 -2.69 17.47 11.23
CA ARG A 300 -2.10 18.76 10.77
C ARG A 300 -0.57 18.81 10.90
N PRO A 301 0.05 18.38 12.02
CA PRO A 301 1.50 18.37 12.14
C PRO A 301 2.18 17.47 11.09
N GLU A 302 1.60 16.31 10.79
CA GLU A 302 2.08 15.36 9.80
C GLU A 302 1.96 15.94 8.39
N LEU A 303 0.82 16.55 8.04
CA LEU A 303 0.63 17.23 6.75
C LEU A 303 1.65 18.36 6.55
N ALA A 304 1.91 19.16 7.59
CA ALA A 304 2.94 20.20 7.55
C ALA A 304 4.35 19.62 7.37
N SER A 305 4.66 18.51 8.05
CA SER A 305 5.93 17.79 7.89
C SER A 305 6.10 17.21 6.48
N ALA A 306 5.04 16.62 5.94
CA ALA A 306 5.00 16.11 4.57
C ALA A 306 5.26 17.22 3.55
N ALA A 307 4.63 18.40 3.72
CA ALA A 307 4.83 19.52 2.82
C ALA A 307 6.30 19.97 2.77
N ARG A 308 6.95 20.13 3.93
CA ARG A 308 8.39 20.47 4.00
C ARG A 308 9.28 19.41 3.35
N LEU A 309 8.94 18.13 3.53
CA LEU A 309 9.69 17.03 2.90
C LEU A 309 9.61 17.08 1.37
N LEU A 310 8.43 17.40 0.83
CA LEU A 310 8.17 17.42 -0.60
C LEU A 310 8.85 18.58 -1.34
N GLU A 311 9.06 19.73 -0.67
CA GLU A 311 9.78 20.88 -1.22
C GLU A 311 11.18 20.50 -1.73
N ARG A 312 11.83 19.51 -1.10
CA ARG A 312 13.17 19.01 -1.48
C ARG A 312 13.17 18.03 -2.65
N LEU A 313 12.07 17.31 -2.88
CA LEU A 313 12.05 16.17 -3.80
C LEU A 313 11.83 16.60 -5.26
N GLY A 314 11.03 17.64 -5.49
CA GLY A 314 10.70 18.10 -6.86
C GLY A 314 10.01 17.05 -7.73
N LEU A 315 9.40 16.03 -7.11
CA LEU A 315 8.74 14.91 -7.78
C LEU A 315 7.25 15.19 -8.00
N PRO A 316 6.58 14.44 -8.90
CA PRO A 316 5.13 14.39 -8.95
C PRO A 316 4.53 14.01 -7.59
N VAL A 317 3.61 14.83 -7.11
CA VAL A 317 2.87 14.60 -5.85
C VAL A 317 1.40 14.37 -6.16
N ILE A 318 0.85 13.33 -5.55
CA ILE A 318 -0.56 12.97 -5.62
C ILE A 318 -1.15 13.26 -4.24
N ASN A 319 -2.27 13.97 -4.21
CA ASN A 319 -2.92 14.51 -3.02
C ASN A 319 -1.97 15.39 -2.21
N HIS A 320 -1.54 16.53 -2.78
CA HIS A 320 -0.55 17.39 -2.09
C HIS A 320 -1.00 17.75 -0.65
N PRO A 321 -0.14 17.63 0.38
CA PRO A 321 -0.53 17.76 1.79
C PRO A 321 -1.16 19.11 2.16
N HIS A 322 -0.72 20.21 1.53
CA HIS A 322 -1.40 21.51 1.68
C HIS A 322 -2.85 21.48 1.22
N CYS A 323 -3.18 20.73 0.17
CA CYS A 323 -4.56 20.62 -0.30
C CYS A 323 -5.35 19.70 0.64
N VAL A 324 -4.74 18.60 1.10
CA VAL A 324 -5.37 17.68 2.07
C VAL A 324 -5.72 18.40 3.38
N ALA A 325 -4.85 19.30 3.86
CA ALA A 325 -5.10 20.09 5.06
C ALA A 325 -6.34 21.02 4.98
N GLU A 326 -6.80 21.31 3.75
CA GLU A 326 -7.98 22.14 3.48
C GLU A 326 -9.28 21.32 3.35
N THR A 327 -9.23 19.98 3.48
CA THR A 327 -10.43 19.12 3.35
C THR A 327 -11.20 18.93 4.66
N CYS A 328 -10.94 19.73 5.70
CA CYS A 328 -11.80 19.79 6.90
C CYS A 328 -13.23 20.20 6.52
N ARG A 329 -14.24 19.68 7.23
CA ARG A 329 -15.65 19.82 6.84
C ARG A 329 -16.12 21.26 6.71
N ASP A 330 -15.75 22.13 7.65
CA ASP A 330 -16.12 23.56 7.63
C ASP A 330 -15.42 24.31 6.48
N ARG A 331 -14.20 23.91 6.11
CA ARG A 331 -13.47 24.48 4.97
C ARG A 331 -14.04 24.04 3.65
N VAL A 332 -14.31 22.73 3.49
CA VAL A 332 -14.99 22.17 2.32
C VAL A 332 -16.34 22.86 2.11
N ALA A 333 -17.11 23.05 3.19
CA ALA A 333 -18.39 23.74 3.11
C ALA A 333 -18.27 25.15 2.51
N ARG A 334 -17.27 25.93 2.94
CA ARG A 334 -17.02 27.28 2.40
C ARG A 334 -16.46 27.25 0.98
N LEU A 335 -15.53 26.35 0.68
CA LEU A 335 -14.83 26.28 -0.61
C LEU A 335 -15.77 25.91 -1.77
N LEU A 336 -16.81 25.12 -1.47
CA LEU A 336 -17.72 24.55 -2.46
C LEU A 336 -19.11 25.20 -2.48
N ALA A 337 -19.40 26.14 -1.57
CA ALA A 337 -20.75 26.69 -1.34
C ALA A 337 -21.44 27.29 -2.57
N ASP A 338 -20.67 27.88 -3.49
CA ASP A 338 -21.16 28.60 -4.67
C ASP A 338 -21.07 27.78 -5.97
N ILE A 339 -20.80 26.47 -5.89
CA ILE A 339 -20.88 25.60 -7.07
C ILE A 339 -22.36 25.44 -7.48
N PRO A 340 -22.74 25.79 -8.72
CA PRO A 340 -24.10 25.56 -9.21
C PRO A 340 -24.51 24.09 -9.11
N ASP A 341 -25.78 23.83 -8.77
CA ASP A 341 -26.34 22.48 -8.61
C ASP A 341 -25.71 21.63 -7.49
N LEU A 342 -24.81 22.19 -6.67
CA LEU A 342 -24.30 21.60 -5.45
C LEU A 342 -24.99 22.23 -4.24
N LEU A 343 -25.61 21.40 -3.41
CA LEU A 343 -26.11 21.76 -2.10
C LEU A 343 -25.08 21.32 -1.06
N VAL A 344 -24.36 22.28 -0.47
CA VAL A 344 -23.45 22.02 0.64
C VAL A 344 -24.07 22.57 1.93
N PRO A 345 -24.39 21.73 2.91
CA PRO A 345 -24.91 22.22 4.18
C PRO A 345 -23.91 23.17 4.86
N VAL A 346 -24.43 24.31 5.33
CA VAL A 346 -23.66 25.22 6.19
C VAL A 346 -23.12 24.41 7.36
N THR A 347 -21.80 24.50 7.58
CA THR A 347 -21.10 23.72 8.59
C THR A 347 -20.20 24.63 9.42
N LEU A 348 -20.41 24.65 10.73
CA LEU A 348 -19.61 25.39 11.69
C LEU A 348 -18.77 24.42 12.52
N ARG A 349 -17.48 24.73 12.68
CA ARG A 349 -16.64 24.12 13.72
C ARG A 349 -16.70 24.99 14.97
N LEU A 350 -17.13 24.40 16.07
CA LEU A 350 -17.34 25.06 17.35
C LEU A 350 -16.45 24.43 18.42
N GLY A 351 -15.76 25.28 19.19
CA GLY A 351 -15.03 24.87 20.38
C GLY A 351 -15.82 25.17 21.65
N PRO A 352 -15.45 24.59 22.80
CA PRO A 352 -16.21 24.74 24.04
C PRO A 352 -16.31 26.19 24.55
N GLY A 353 -15.36 27.08 24.18
CA GLY A 353 -15.31 28.45 24.67
C GLY A 353 -16.25 29.45 23.95
N ASP A 354 -16.64 29.18 22.70
CA ASP A 354 -17.40 30.12 21.85
C ASP A 354 -18.65 29.51 21.19
N ALA A 355 -18.89 28.20 21.39
CA ALA A 355 -19.95 27.46 20.72
C ALA A 355 -21.33 28.09 20.85
N ALA A 356 -21.76 28.43 22.08
CA ALA A 356 -23.11 28.93 22.33
C ALA A 356 -23.38 30.27 21.63
N GLN A 357 -22.41 31.20 21.67
CA GLN A 357 -22.55 32.52 21.06
C GLN A 357 -22.56 32.42 19.54
N ARG A 358 -21.58 31.74 18.93
CA ARG A 358 -21.48 31.61 17.47
C ARG A 358 -22.66 30.87 16.87
N LEU A 359 -23.20 29.89 17.59
CA LEU A 359 -24.40 29.19 17.18
C LEU A 359 -25.64 30.08 17.26
N ALA A 360 -25.80 30.85 18.35
CA ALA A 360 -26.89 31.82 18.47
C ALA A 360 -26.84 32.88 17.36
N ASP A 361 -25.65 33.38 17.02
CA ASP A 361 -25.45 34.33 15.93
C ASP A 361 -25.81 33.71 14.57
N ALA A 362 -25.32 32.49 14.28
CA ALA A 362 -25.65 31.80 13.04
C ALA A 362 -27.15 31.49 12.90
N MET A 363 -27.83 31.15 14.00
CA MET A 363 -29.29 30.96 13.99
C MET A 363 -30.04 32.27 13.79
N LYS A 364 -29.60 33.36 14.44
CA LYS A 364 -30.21 34.69 14.33
C LYS A 364 -30.05 35.29 12.93
N GLU A 365 -28.90 35.05 12.30
CA GLU A 365 -28.62 35.44 10.91
C GLU A 365 -29.32 34.54 9.88
N GLY A 366 -29.99 33.47 10.33
CA GLY A 366 -30.71 32.54 9.47
C GLY A 366 -29.80 31.58 8.69
N LEU A 367 -28.51 31.51 9.04
CA LEU A 367 -27.54 30.60 8.43
C LEU A 367 -27.78 29.14 8.83
N LEU A 368 -28.32 28.90 10.03
CA LEU A 368 -28.68 27.59 10.54
C LEU A 368 -30.11 27.59 11.08
N GLN A 369 -30.83 26.51 10.82
CA GLN A 369 -32.20 26.27 11.28
C GLN A 369 -32.35 24.82 11.73
N PHE A 370 -33.27 24.56 12.66
CA PHE A 370 -33.54 23.18 13.04
C PHE A 370 -34.23 22.41 11.90
N PRO A 371 -33.94 21.11 11.73
CA PRO A 371 -33.06 20.31 12.57
C PRO A 371 -31.56 20.46 12.21
N LEU A 372 -30.67 20.22 13.19
CA LEU A 372 -29.21 20.35 13.09
C LEU A 372 -28.54 18.99 13.28
N LEU A 373 -27.41 18.80 12.61
CA LEU A 373 -26.52 17.66 12.80
C LEU A 373 -25.32 18.08 13.64
N ILE A 374 -25.07 17.38 14.74
CA ILE A 374 -23.92 17.56 15.62
C ILE A 374 -23.01 16.35 15.48
N ARG A 375 -21.71 16.58 15.26
CA ARG A 375 -20.71 15.53 15.12
C ARG A 375 -19.42 15.92 15.83
N PRO A 376 -18.80 15.05 16.63
CA PRO A 376 -17.45 15.26 17.12
C PRO A 376 -16.45 15.42 15.97
N VAL A 377 -15.44 16.27 16.17
CA VAL A 377 -14.30 16.38 15.25
C VAL A 377 -13.49 15.08 15.30
N GLY A 378 -13.00 14.61 14.14
CA GLY A 378 -12.17 13.41 14.02
C GLY A 378 -12.90 12.06 14.15
N THR A 379 -14.23 12.04 14.27
CA THR A 379 -15.00 10.79 14.17
C THR A 379 -15.36 10.48 12.72
N HIS A 380 -15.55 9.19 12.41
CA HIS A 380 -15.93 8.68 11.09
C HIS A 380 -17.23 7.87 11.16
N ALA A 381 -17.86 7.63 9.99
CA ALA A 381 -19.02 6.75 9.87
C ALA A 381 -20.19 7.05 10.83
N GLY A 382 -20.42 8.34 11.14
CA GLY A 382 -21.54 8.76 11.98
C GLY A 382 -21.33 8.50 13.47
N ASP A 383 -20.14 8.05 13.89
CA ASP A 383 -19.83 7.80 15.29
C ASP A 383 -19.95 9.08 16.12
N GLY A 384 -20.71 8.98 17.20
CA GLY A 384 -21.11 10.10 18.03
C GLY A 384 -22.00 11.14 17.35
N MET A 385 -22.52 10.93 16.13
CA MET A 385 -23.37 11.92 15.44
C MET A 385 -24.80 11.95 16.00
N ARG A 386 -25.39 13.14 16.09
CA ARG A 386 -26.74 13.37 16.64
C ARG A 386 -27.53 14.33 15.74
N LEU A 387 -28.79 13.99 15.50
CA LEU A 387 -29.79 14.90 14.92
C LEU A 387 -30.50 15.60 16.06
N VAL A 388 -30.54 16.93 16.02
CA VAL A 388 -31.11 17.79 17.06
C VAL A 388 -32.22 18.62 16.45
N GLU A 389 -33.43 18.51 16.99
CA GLU A 389 -34.62 19.16 16.44
C GLU A 389 -34.96 20.49 17.13
N THR A 390 -34.39 20.75 18.33
CA THR A 390 -34.74 21.91 19.14
C THR A 390 -33.57 22.46 19.94
N GLY A 391 -33.67 23.73 20.35
CA GLY A 391 -32.68 24.43 21.16
C GLY A 391 -32.36 23.80 22.52
N PRO A 392 -33.35 23.36 23.31
CA PRO A 392 -33.08 22.72 24.60
C PRO A 392 -32.23 21.44 24.48
N VAL A 393 -32.54 20.59 23.49
CA VAL A 393 -31.77 19.36 23.22
C VAL A 393 -30.35 19.67 22.76
N LEU A 394 -30.15 20.76 22.02
CA LEU A 394 -28.84 21.20 21.57
C LEU A 394 -27.88 21.52 22.73
N ALA A 395 -28.37 22.24 23.74
CA ALA A 395 -27.58 22.59 24.92
C ALA A 395 -27.14 21.33 25.70
N GLU A 396 -28.04 20.35 25.84
CA GLU A 396 -27.74 19.05 26.45
C GLU A 396 -26.70 18.28 25.65
N VAL A 397 -26.89 18.16 24.33
CA VAL A 397 -25.99 17.44 23.42
C VAL A 397 -24.59 18.06 23.43
N LEU A 398 -24.47 19.39 23.35
CA LEU A 398 -23.20 20.09 23.43
C LEU A 398 -22.53 19.92 24.80
N GLY A 399 -23.31 19.95 25.89
CA GLY A 399 -22.79 19.68 27.24
C GLY A 399 -22.20 18.28 27.40
N ASN A 400 -22.74 17.28 26.68
CA ASN A 400 -22.28 15.89 26.74
C ASN A 400 -20.96 15.63 25.99
N TYR A 401 -20.56 16.47 25.02
CA TYR A 401 -19.28 16.32 24.31
C TYR A 401 -18.07 16.88 25.08
N GLY A 402 -18.30 17.48 26.26
CA GLY A 402 -17.22 17.99 27.12
C GLY A 402 -16.41 19.11 26.47
N ALA A 403 -15.08 19.04 26.58
CA ALA A 403 -14.16 20.05 26.06
C ALA A 403 -13.75 19.83 24.58
N GLY A 404 -14.34 18.86 23.88
CA GLY A 404 -14.03 18.57 22.48
C GLY A 404 -14.63 19.58 21.51
N GLU A 405 -14.03 19.72 20.33
CA GLU A 405 -14.63 20.47 19.23
C GLU A 405 -15.71 19.63 18.52
N VAL A 406 -16.74 20.30 18.02
CA VAL A 406 -17.81 19.68 17.23
C VAL A 406 -18.05 20.42 15.92
N TYR A 407 -18.50 19.67 14.92
CA TYR A 407 -19.16 20.20 13.75
C TYR A 407 -20.66 20.31 14.00
N VAL A 408 -21.22 21.46 13.67
CA VAL A 408 -22.66 21.71 13.62
C VAL A 408 -23.02 22.05 12.19
N SER A 409 -23.90 21.25 11.57
CA SER A 409 -24.34 21.48 10.19
C SER A 409 -25.86 21.46 10.06
N GLN A 410 -26.37 22.18 9.06
CA GLN A 410 -27.79 22.11 8.70
C GLN A 410 -28.16 20.67 8.29
N PHE A 411 -29.20 20.08 8.89
CA PHE A 411 -29.77 18.86 8.34
C PHE A 411 -30.54 19.20 7.06
N VAL A 412 -30.36 18.38 6.03
CA VAL A 412 -31.12 18.44 4.79
C VAL A 412 -31.84 17.11 4.64
N ASP A 413 -33.17 17.13 4.59
CA ASP A 413 -33.93 15.93 4.27
C ASP A 413 -33.83 15.64 2.77
N TYR A 414 -33.17 14.54 2.43
CA TYR A 414 -32.87 14.15 1.05
C TYR A 414 -33.60 12.87 0.62
N ARG A 415 -34.64 12.52 1.38
CA ARG A 415 -35.52 11.41 1.05
C ARG A 415 -36.16 11.60 -0.33
N ASN A 416 -36.21 10.54 -1.12
CA ASN A 416 -36.90 10.53 -2.40
C ASN A 416 -38.41 10.25 -2.23
N GLU A 417 -39.17 10.32 -3.33
CA GLU A 417 -40.63 10.12 -3.33
C GLU A 417 -41.08 8.77 -2.77
N ASP A 418 -40.21 7.76 -2.80
CA ASP A 418 -40.47 6.41 -2.30
C ASP A 418 -40.16 6.24 -0.80
N ASP A 419 -39.98 7.33 -0.06
CA ASP A 419 -39.70 7.36 1.38
C ASP A 419 -38.33 6.76 1.78
N HIS A 420 -37.41 6.61 0.82
CA HIS A 420 -36.07 6.08 1.06
C HIS A 420 -34.97 7.14 0.88
N TYR A 421 -33.90 6.97 1.64
CA TYR A 421 -32.65 7.71 1.57
C TYR A 421 -31.64 6.96 0.72
N ARG A 422 -31.07 7.63 -0.29
CA ARG A 422 -30.03 7.11 -1.18
C ARG A 422 -28.72 7.84 -0.92
N LYS A 423 -27.70 7.10 -0.49
CA LYS A 423 -26.35 7.63 -0.33
C LYS A 423 -25.42 7.01 -1.37
N TYR A 424 -24.95 7.83 -2.29
CA TYR A 424 -23.97 7.45 -3.30
C TYR A 424 -22.56 7.75 -2.78
N ARG A 425 -21.63 6.84 -3.05
CA ARG A 425 -20.19 7.13 -2.98
C ARG A 425 -19.62 7.12 -4.38
N VAL A 426 -19.04 8.25 -4.76
CA VAL A 426 -18.34 8.44 -6.04
C VAL A 426 -16.87 8.69 -5.73
N ILE A 427 -15.97 7.98 -6.39
CA ILE A 427 -14.52 8.21 -6.29
C ILE A 427 -14.12 9.11 -7.45
N VAL A 428 -13.51 10.25 -7.14
CA VAL A 428 -12.97 11.14 -8.16
C VAL A 428 -11.48 10.86 -8.29
N VAL A 429 -11.04 10.58 -9.52
CA VAL A 429 -9.64 10.36 -9.88
C VAL A 429 -9.26 11.38 -10.94
N ASP A 430 -8.45 12.38 -10.56
CA ASP A 430 -7.98 13.47 -11.42
C ASP A 430 -9.12 14.19 -12.17
N GLY A 431 -10.19 14.49 -11.43
CA GLY A 431 -11.40 15.13 -11.96
C GLY A 431 -12.37 14.20 -12.69
N HIS A 432 -12.02 12.92 -12.90
CA HIS A 432 -12.93 11.94 -13.49
C HIS A 432 -13.70 11.18 -12.39
N PRO A 433 -15.04 11.25 -12.38
CA PRO A 433 -15.85 10.54 -11.39
C PRO A 433 -16.08 9.07 -11.77
N TYR A 434 -15.99 8.18 -10.77
CA TYR A 434 -16.24 6.76 -10.88
C TYR A 434 -17.21 6.29 -9.78
N PRO A 435 -18.29 5.58 -10.11
CA PRO A 435 -19.22 5.07 -9.12
C PRO A 435 -18.58 3.95 -8.29
N PHE A 436 -18.83 3.91 -6.97
CA PHE A 436 -18.28 2.87 -6.09
C PHE A 436 -19.35 2.05 -5.36
N HIS A 437 -20.22 2.69 -4.59
CA HIS A 437 -21.35 1.99 -3.97
C HIS A 437 -22.56 2.90 -3.75
N LEU A 438 -23.71 2.27 -3.53
CA LEU A 438 -24.96 2.92 -3.13
C LEU A 438 -25.46 2.28 -1.85
N GLY A 439 -25.77 3.11 -0.85
CA GLY A 439 -26.55 2.72 0.32
C GLY A 439 -28.00 3.15 0.18
N LEU A 440 -28.92 2.26 0.55
CA LEU A 440 -30.37 2.51 0.59
C LEU A 440 -30.91 2.26 2.00
N SER A 441 -31.71 3.18 2.55
CA SER A 441 -32.26 3.04 3.90
C SER A 441 -33.57 3.82 4.07
N ARG A 442 -34.39 3.43 5.06
CA ARG A 442 -35.52 4.24 5.54
C ARG A 442 -35.10 5.28 6.59
N ARG A 443 -33.85 5.21 7.06
CA ARG A 443 -33.28 6.15 8.04
C ARG A 443 -32.29 7.07 7.34
N TRP A 444 -32.28 8.34 7.76
CA TRP A 444 -31.42 9.37 7.17
C TRP A 444 -29.92 9.09 7.30
N MET A 445 -29.52 8.35 8.34
CA MET A 445 -28.13 7.96 8.56
C MET A 445 -27.83 6.67 7.79
N VAL A 446 -27.36 6.82 6.55
CA VAL A 446 -27.05 5.70 5.65
C VAL A 446 -25.57 5.37 5.69
N HIS A 447 -25.25 4.16 6.14
CA HIS A 447 -23.91 3.58 6.05
C HIS A 447 -24.00 2.25 5.34
N TYR A 448 -23.15 2.00 4.35
CA TYR A 448 -23.22 0.78 3.54
C TYR A 448 -23.22 -0.54 4.35
N TYR A 449 -22.45 -0.61 5.45
CA TYR A 449 -22.41 -1.81 6.31
C TYR A 449 -23.59 -1.93 7.30
N ASN A 450 -24.22 -0.81 7.64
CA ASN A 450 -25.31 -0.74 8.63
C ASN A 450 -26.65 -0.33 7.99
N SER A 451 -26.71 -0.22 6.67
CA SER A 451 -27.96 -0.07 5.96
C SER A 451 -28.75 -1.32 6.29
N ASP A 452 -29.90 -1.12 6.92
CA ASP A 452 -30.97 -2.09 7.00
C ASP A 452 -31.84 -1.82 5.77
N PRO A 453 -31.43 -2.28 4.55
CA PRO A 453 -32.24 -2.06 3.38
C PRO A 453 -33.55 -2.79 3.63
N ALA A 454 -34.65 -2.04 3.61
CA ALA A 454 -35.98 -2.63 3.71
C ALA A 454 -36.22 -3.66 2.59
N ASP A 455 -35.48 -3.55 1.47
CA ASP A 455 -35.41 -4.52 0.38
C ASP A 455 -33.96 -4.64 -0.16
N PRO A 456 -33.21 -5.69 0.22
CA PRO A 456 -31.86 -5.95 -0.30
C PRO A 456 -31.81 -6.15 -1.83
N ALA A 457 -32.88 -6.68 -2.43
CA ALA A 457 -32.92 -6.92 -3.87
C ALA A 457 -33.09 -5.61 -4.64
N GLN A 458 -33.87 -4.66 -4.11
CA GLN A 458 -33.93 -3.30 -4.64
C GLN A 458 -32.55 -2.62 -4.55
N MET A 459 -31.91 -2.66 -3.39
CA MET A 459 -30.60 -2.05 -3.19
C MET A 459 -29.57 -2.56 -4.21
N ASN A 460 -29.48 -3.89 -4.39
CA ASN A 460 -28.55 -4.48 -5.35
C ASN A 460 -28.85 -4.07 -6.80
N ARG A 461 -30.14 -4.00 -7.21
CA ARG A 461 -30.52 -3.55 -8.55
C ARG A 461 -30.16 -2.08 -8.80
N GLU A 462 -30.43 -1.21 -7.83
CA GLU A 462 -30.11 0.22 -7.95
C GLU A 462 -28.60 0.46 -7.94
N GLU A 463 -27.86 -0.25 -7.09
CA GLU A 463 -26.40 -0.19 -7.07
C GLU A 463 -25.80 -0.69 -8.39
N GLU A 464 -26.28 -1.82 -8.91
CA GLU A 464 -25.83 -2.32 -10.21
C GLU A 464 -26.12 -1.33 -11.34
N HIS A 465 -27.31 -0.72 -11.36
CA HIS A 465 -27.63 0.31 -12.35
C HIS A 465 -26.70 1.53 -12.23
N PHE A 466 -26.44 2.00 -11.01
CA PHE A 466 -25.51 3.08 -10.72
C PHE A 466 -24.07 2.79 -11.18
N LEU A 467 -23.60 1.56 -10.98
CA LEU A 467 -22.27 1.14 -11.42
C LEU A 467 -22.18 0.92 -12.95
N ALA A 468 -23.25 0.42 -13.56
CA ALA A 468 -23.28 0.03 -14.97
C ALA A 468 -23.52 1.21 -15.92
N ASP A 469 -24.41 2.13 -15.54
CA ASP A 469 -24.82 3.28 -16.34
C ASP A 469 -24.76 4.57 -15.51
N PHE A 470 -23.55 4.93 -15.10
CA PHE A 470 -23.30 6.12 -14.30
C PHE A 470 -23.89 7.40 -14.91
N PRO A 471 -23.81 7.68 -16.23
CA PRO A 471 -24.42 8.87 -16.82
C PRO A 471 -25.95 8.93 -16.71
N ALA A 472 -26.65 7.79 -16.61
CA ALA A 472 -28.10 7.78 -16.40
C ALA A 472 -28.48 8.21 -14.98
N VAL A 473 -27.66 7.90 -13.97
CA VAL A 473 -27.89 8.29 -12.57
C VAL A 473 -27.28 9.66 -12.25
N PHE A 474 -26.03 9.85 -12.63
CA PHE A 474 -25.28 11.10 -12.54
C PHE A 474 -25.19 11.72 -13.93
N ASN A 475 -26.19 12.51 -14.29
CA ASN A 475 -26.22 13.21 -15.56
C ASN A 475 -25.03 14.20 -15.73
N GLU A 476 -24.90 14.77 -16.92
CA GLU A 476 -23.79 15.68 -17.25
C GLU A 476 -23.66 16.87 -16.28
N ARG A 477 -24.79 17.39 -15.78
CA ARG A 477 -24.82 18.48 -14.78
C ARG A 477 -24.14 18.05 -13.48
N LEU A 478 -24.51 16.90 -12.93
CA LEU A 478 -23.93 16.38 -11.68
C LEU A 478 -22.46 15.98 -11.86
N GLN A 479 -22.08 15.43 -13.02
CA GLN A 479 -20.68 15.15 -13.31
C GLN A 479 -19.83 16.42 -13.44
N THR A 480 -20.43 17.52 -13.94
CA THR A 480 -19.77 18.83 -13.99
C THR A 480 -19.53 19.39 -12.59
N VAL A 481 -20.48 19.19 -11.66
CA VAL A 481 -20.28 19.51 -10.23
C VAL A 481 -19.07 18.79 -9.66
N LEU A 482 -18.94 17.47 -9.87
CA LEU A 482 -17.82 16.68 -9.36
C LEU A 482 -16.47 17.12 -9.94
N LYS A 483 -16.43 17.51 -11.23
CA LYS A 483 -15.24 18.09 -11.87
C LYS A 483 -14.86 19.44 -11.25
N GLU A 484 -15.85 20.29 -11.00
CA GLU A 484 -15.63 21.60 -10.37
C GLU A 484 -15.17 21.46 -8.91
N MET A 485 -15.70 20.49 -8.16
CA MET A 485 -15.19 20.15 -6.83
C MET A 485 -13.71 19.78 -6.88
N HIS A 486 -13.29 18.91 -7.80
CA HIS A 486 -11.87 18.58 -7.99
C HIS A 486 -11.03 19.82 -8.31
N ARG A 487 -11.48 20.70 -9.21
CA ARG A 487 -10.77 21.93 -9.58
C ARG A 487 -10.52 22.84 -8.37
N ARG A 488 -11.49 22.95 -7.45
CA ARG A 488 -11.37 23.79 -6.24
C ARG A 488 -10.55 23.13 -5.14
N LEU A 489 -10.77 21.84 -4.89
CA LEU A 489 -10.07 21.08 -3.86
C LEU A 489 -8.60 20.85 -4.22
N ARG A 490 -8.29 20.67 -5.52
CA ARG A 490 -6.96 20.30 -6.03
C ARG A 490 -6.45 19.01 -5.38
N ILE A 491 -7.36 18.06 -5.21
CA ILE A 491 -7.10 16.70 -4.72
C ILE A 491 -7.35 15.74 -5.86
N GLU A 492 -6.36 14.90 -6.16
CA GLU A 492 -6.41 13.92 -7.24
C GLU A 492 -7.30 12.73 -6.93
N ILE A 493 -7.26 12.22 -5.70
CA ILE A 493 -7.99 11.02 -5.28
C ILE A 493 -8.78 11.36 -4.03
N PHE A 494 -10.11 11.39 -4.14
CA PHE A 494 -11.02 11.56 -3.01
C PHE A 494 -12.37 10.91 -3.28
N ALA A 495 -13.05 10.51 -2.22
CA ALA A 495 -14.44 10.07 -2.28
C ALA A 495 -15.40 11.24 -2.00
N VAL A 496 -16.54 11.18 -2.66
CA VAL A 496 -17.68 12.06 -2.42
C VAL A 496 -18.84 11.21 -1.93
N ASP A 497 -19.18 11.38 -0.66
CA ASP A 497 -20.43 10.87 -0.11
C ASP A 497 -21.52 11.91 -0.34
N CYS A 498 -22.56 11.51 -1.07
CA CYS A 498 -23.58 12.43 -1.54
C CYS A 498 -24.96 11.78 -1.73
N ALA A 499 -25.95 12.62 -1.96
CA ALA A 499 -27.28 12.23 -2.43
C ALA A 499 -27.71 13.11 -3.60
N ILE A 500 -28.75 12.68 -4.32
CA ILE A 500 -29.44 13.49 -5.33
C ILE A 500 -30.77 13.92 -4.71
N THR A 501 -30.97 15.22 -4.55
CA THR A 501 -32.20 15.79 -3.98
C THR A 501 -33.37 15.67 -4.96
N ALA A 502 -34.60 15.86 -4.49
CA ALA A 502 -35.80 15.78 -5.34
C ALA A 502 -35.81 16.79 -6.51
N ASP A 503 -35.16 17.95 -6.35
CA ASP A 503 -34.96 18.95 -7.42
C ASP A 503 -33.71 18.67 -8.29
N GLY A 504 -33.07 17.51 -8.07
CA GLY A 504 -31.98 16.99 -8.88
C GLY A 504 -30.60 17.59 -8.61
N ARG A 505 -30.41 18.33 -7.51
CA ARG A 505 -29.09 18.84 -7.09
C ARG A 505 -28.28 17.76 -6.39
N LEU A 506 -26.95 17.93 -6.36
CA LEU A 506 -26.05 17.09 -5.59
C LEU A 506 -26.03 17.59 -4.15
N LEU A 507 -26.48 16.80 -3.17
CA LEU A 507 -26.27 17.10 -1.76
C LEU A 507 -24.95 16.48 -1.30
N LEU A 508 -24.02 17.30 -0.81
CA LEU A 508 -22.75 16.84 -0.28
C LEU A 508 -22.85 16.49 1.21
N PHE A 509 -22.43 15.28 1.57
CA PHE A 509 -22.26 14.87 2.96
C PHE A 509 -20.80 14.98 3.42
N GLU A 510 -19.88 14.54 2.57
CA GLU A 510 -18.46 14.46 2.91
C GLU A 510 -17.57 14.37 1.67
N VAL A 511 -16.45 15.07 1.73
CA VAL A 511 -15.27 14.82 0.89
C VAL A 511 -14.29 14.04 1.76
N ASP A 512 -14.02 12.79 1.39
CA ASP A 512 -13.21 11.87 2.18
C ASP A 512 -11.97 11.44 1.39
N VAL A 513 -10.80 11.90 1.82
CA VAL A 513 -9.49 11.55 1.24
C VAL A 513 -8.94 10.22 1.78
N GLY A 514 -9.50 9.71 2.88
CA GLY A 514 -9.14 8.44 3.53
C GLY A 514 -10.14 7.30 3.24
N ALA A 515 -11.03 7.49 2.27
CA ALA A 515 -12.11 6.55 2.02
C ALA A 515 -11.59 5.15 1.66
N VAL A 516 -12.16 4.14 2.32
CA VAL A 516 -11.92 2.73 1.98
C VAL A 516 -12.58 2.41 0.63
N VAL A 517 -11.77 2.08 -0.37
CA VAL A 517 -12.20 1.63 -1.70
C VAL A 517 -11.62 0.25 -1.96
N HIS A 518 -12.48 -0.77 -2.12
CA HIS A 518 -12.04 -2.16 -2.25
C HIS A 518 -12.94 -2.98 -3.17
N ALA A 519 -12.42 -4.10 -3.68
CA ALA A 519 -13.18 -5.13 -4.38
C ALA A 519 -13.01 -6.50 -3.68
N MET A 520 -13.11 -6.48 -2.35
CA MET A 520 -12.86 -7.65 -1.48
C MET A 520 -14.12 -8.45 -1.13
N ASP A 521 -15.30 -7.98 -1.54
CA ASP A 521 -16.56 -8.68 -1.29
C ASP A 521 -16.60 -10.04 -2.02
N ASP A 522 -17.46 -10.97 -1.62
CA ASP A 522 -17.58 -12.28 -2.31
C ASP A 522 -17.99 -12.06 -3.79
N PRO A 523 -17.17 -12.46 -4.78
CA PRO A 523 -17.51 -12.31 -6.21
C PRO A 523 -18.80 -13.01 -6.61
N ARG A 524 -19.22 -14.06 -5.90
CA ARG A 524 -20.47 -14.77 -6.17
C ARG A 524 -21.70 -13.97 -5.74
N GLN A 525 -21.56 -13.13 -4.72
CA GLN A 525 -22.63 -12.31 -4.18
C GLN A 525 -22.65 -10.90 -4.79
N PHE A 526 -21.47 -10.34 -5.10
CA PHE A 526 -21.30 -8.95 -5.56
C PHE A 526 -20.63 -8.89 -6.93
N ALA A 527 -21.09 -9.72 -7.87
CA ALA A 527 -20.50 -9.83 -9.21
C ALA A 527 -20.44 -8.48 -9.95
N HIS A 528 -21.45 -7.62 -9.78
CA HIS A 528 -21.48 -6.27 -10.34
C HIS A 528 -20.32 -5.39 -9.83
N LYS A 529 -19.98 -5.45 -8.54
CA LYS A 529 -18.84 -4.70 -7.98
C LYS A 529 -17.52 -5.14 -8.58
N HIS A 530 -17.29 -6.45 -8.65
CA HIS A 530 -16.08 -7.03 -9.25
C HIS A 530 -15.93 -6.68 -10.74
N LYS A 531 -17.02 -6.35 -11.42
CA LYS A 531 -17.00 -5.90 -12.81
C LYS A 531 -16.61 -4.42 -12.97
N TYR A 532 -17.06 -3.54 -12.08
CA TYR A 532 -16.96 -2.09 -12.28
C TYR A 532 -15.92 -1.41 -11.38
N VAL A 533 -15.78 -1.82 -10.12
CA VAL A 533 -14.85 -1.20 -9.15
C VAL A 533 -13.38 -1.27 -9.60
N PRO A 534 -12.88 -2.35 -10.23
CA PRO A 534 -11.49 -2.39 -10.67
C PRO A 534 -11.07 -1.25 -11.61
N ARG A 535 -12.03 -0.62 -12.32
CA ARG A 535 -11.78 0.56 -13.17
C ARG A 535 -11.23 1.74 -12.37
N ILE A 536 -11.60 1.87 -11.09
CA ILE A 536 -11.08 2.90 -10.19
C ILE A 536 -9.58 2.67 -9.96
N PHE A 537 -9.18 1.42 -9.71
CA PHE A 537 -7.77 1.07 -9.49
C PHE A 537 -6.95 1.26 -10.77
N ASP A 538 -7.50 0.87 -11.93
CA ASP A 538 -6.89 1.14 -13.23
C ASP A 538 -6.67 2.64 -13.46
N ALA A 539 -7.68 3.46 -13.18
CA ALA A 539 -7.62 4.90 -13.34
C ALA A 539 -6.58 5.55 -12.42
N ILE A 540 -6.52 5.14 -11.16
CA ILE A 540 -5.51 5.62 -10.19
C ILE A 540 -4.11 5.30 -10.71
N GLN A 541 -3.84 4.05 -11.10
CA GLN A 541 -2.51 3.69 -11.60
C GLN A 541 -2.15 4.44 -12.89
N ALA A 542 -3.09 4.54 -13.84
CA ALA A 542 -2.86 5.27 -15.08
C ALA A 542 -2.53 6.75 -14.84
N MET A 543 -3.23 7.40 -13.90
CA MET A 543 -2.97 8.78 -13.50
C MET A 543 -1.55 8.96 -12.94
N ILE A 544 -1.15 8.11 -11.98
CA ILE A 544 0.17 8.25 -11.35
C ILE A 544 1.30 7.99 -12.37
N HIS A 545 1.19 6.94 -13.18
CA HIS A 545 2.17 6.66 -14.24
C HIS A 545 2.22 7.76 -15.29
N GLY A 546 1.08 8.35 -15.65
CA GLY A 546 1.00 9.50 -16.56
C GLY A 546 1.78 10.70 -16.04
N ARG A 547 1.62 11.05 -14.76
CA ARG A 547 2.36 12.14 -14.11
C ARG A 547 3.86 11.88 -14.06
N ILE A 548 4.28 10.65 -13.78
CA ILE A 548 5.69 10.24 -13.81
C ILE A 548 6.27 10.44 -15.22
N ALA A 549 5.56 9.99 -16.26
CA ALA A 549 6.00 10.12 -17.64
C ALA A 549 6.12 11.59 -18.07
N GLN A 550 5.14 12.43 -17.74
CA GLN A 550 5.15 13.87 -18.02
C GLN A 550 6.33 14.57 -17.34
N HIS A 551 6.57 14.26 -16.06
CA HIS A 551 7.69 14.84 -15.31
C HIS A 551 9.05 14.46 -15.92
N ARG A 552 9.24 13.18 -16.28
CA ARG A 552 10.45 12.72 -16.96
C ARG A 552 10.66 13.42 -18.31
N ALA A 553 9.59 13.62 -19.09
CA ALA A 553 9.66 14.35 -20.36
C ALA A 553 10.10 15.82 -20.16
N GLY A 554 9.52 16.51 -19.18
CA GLY A 554 9.87 17.90 -18.85
C GLY A 554 11.33 18.08 -18.43
N LEU A 555 11.91 17.11 -17.72
CA LEU A 555 13.34 17.12 -17.36
C LEU A 555 14.27 16.98 -18.57
N ILE A 556 13.86 16.24 -19.61
CA ILE A 556 14.64 16.06 -20.83
C ILE A 556 14.65 17.36 -21.64
N GLU A 557 13.48 17.98 -21.82
CA GLU A 557 13.35 19.25 -22.54
C GLU A 557 14.08 20.40 -21.85
N GLY A 558 14.06 20.44 -20.51
CA GLY A 558 14.78 21.44 -19.71
C GLY A 558 16.31 21.30 -19.74
N ARG A 559 16.85 20.13 -20.10
CA ARG A 559 18.30 19.91 -20.30
C ARG A 559 18.75 20.18 -21.74
N ALA A 560 17.83 20.25 -22.69
CA ALA A 560 18.09 20.53 -24.10
C ALA A 560 18.07 22.04 -24.44
N LYS A 561 17.62 22.88 -23.50
CA LYS A 561 17.69 24.34 -23.53
C LYS A 561 18.81 24.82 -22.61
#